data_AF-A0A8K0STZ9-F1
#
_entry.id   AF-A0A8K0STZ9-F1
#
_cell.length_a   1.000
_cell.length_b   1.000
_cell.length_c   1.000
_cell.angle_alpha   90.00
_cell.angle_beta   90.00
_cell.angle_gamma   90.00
#
_symmetry.space_group_name_H-M   'P 1'
#
loop_
_entity.id
_entity.type
_entity.pdbx_description
1 polymer ?
#
loop_
_entity_poly.entity_id
_entity_poly.type
_entity_poly.pdbx_seq_one_letter_code
_entity_poly.pdbx_strand_id
1 'polypeptide(L)'
;MLSVSVRSPMNRAWHTYGDKRLLDKDDISNKNEAWNAVRTSADEIYQAWKTKTVPEYPKYAAWDYAPILSEIQSIVAPLFRPDGQRRADIKKRCQAKYTNNYTYATTLLQIANSELWKYPIQPTPDCPI
;
A
#
# COMPACT_ATOMS: atom_id res chain seq x y z
N MET A 1 -9.40 2.12 -3.48
CA MET A 1 -8.21 2.44 -2.67
C MET A 1 -7.57 1.13 -2.33
N LEU A 2 -6.30 0.94 -2.66
CA LEU A 2 -5.56 -0.25 -2.30
C LEU A 2 -4.97 0.05 -0.91
N SER A 3 -5.61 -0.45 0.14
CA SER A 3 -4.92 -0.62 1.42
C SER A 3 -4.04 -1.85 1.29
N VAL A 4 -2.79 -1.71 1.71
CA VAL A 4 -1.80 -2.77 1.64
C VAL A 4 -1.35 -3.06 3.07
N SER A 5 -1.45 -4.31 3.47
CA SER A 5 -0.80 -4.78 4.69
C SER A 5 0.68 -4.93 4.42
N VAL A 6 1.50 -4.25 5.22
CA VAL A 6 2.95 -4.31 5.11
C VAL A 6 3.56 -4.75 6.42
N ARG A 7 4.75 -5.34 6.33
CA ARG A 7 5.55 -5.74 7.48
C ARG A 7 6.99 -5.28 7.29
N SER A 8 7.63 -4.81 8.35
CA SER A 8 9.04 -4.42 8.34
C SER A 8 9.95 -5.53 8.91
N PRO A 9 11.27 -5.47 8.65
CA PRO A 9 12.24 -6.38 9.26
C PRO A 9 12.21 -6.41 10.79
N MET A 10 11.75 -5.33 11.44
CA MET A 10 11.53 -5.27 12.89
C MET A 10 10.26 -5.99 13.37
N ASN A 11 9.63 -6.80 12.51
CA ASN A 11 8.39 -7.52 12.80
C ASN A 11 7.19 -6.59 13.12
N ARG A 12 7.24 -5.33 12.68
CA ARG A 12 6.11 -4.40 12.80
C ARG A 12 5.22 -4.55 11.59
N ALA A 13 3.91 -4.69 11.82
CA ALA A 13 2.92 -4.77 10.75
C ALA A 13 1.94 -3.59 10.85
N TRP A 14 1.66 -2.95 9.72
CA TRP A 14 0.68 -1.88 9.63
C TRP A 14 0.00 -1.88 8.26
N HIS A 15 -1.06 -1.09 8.13
CA HIS A 15 -1.71 -0.83 6.85
C HIS A 15 -1.19 0.48 6.27
N THR A 16 -0.77 0.45 5.01
CA THR A 16 -0.47 1.67 4.26
C THR A 16 -1.61 1.96 3.31
N TYR A 17 -1.91 3.26 3.19
CA TYR A 17 -2.84 3.75 2.19
C TYR A 17 -2.06 4.48 1.11
N GLY A 18 -2.45 4.30 -0.15
CA GLY A 18 -1.79 4.98 -1.26
C GLY A 18 -1.77 6.51 -1.12
N ASP A 19 -0.94 7.13 -1.96
CA ASP A 19 -0.49 8.53 -2.03
C ASP A 19 -1.45 9.63 -1.50
N LYS A 20 -2.77 9.50 -1.72
CA LYS A 20 -3.77 10.49 -1.27
C LYS A 20 -4.16 10.44 0.21
N ARG A 21 -3.79 9.40 0.97
CA ARG A 21 -4.12 9.28 2.42
C ARG A 21 -2.92 9.31 3.37
N LEU A 22 -1.72 9.52 2.86
CA LEU A 22 -0.50 9.60 3.67
C LEU A 22 -0.57 10.69 4.77
N LEU A 23 -1.38 11.73 4.55
CA LEU A 23 -1.61 12.84 5.48
C LEU A 23 -2.95 12.74 6.22
N ASP A 24 -3.72 11.68 5.97
CA ASP A 24 -5.03 11.48 6.58
C ASP A 24 -4.86 11.01 8.04
N LYS A 25 -5.82 11.34 8.90
CA LYS A 25 -5.76 11.02 10.34
C LYS A 25 -5.73 9.51 10.61
N ASP A 26 -6.18 8.71 9.65
CA ASP A 26 -6.22 7.26 9.75
C ASP A 26 -4.87 6.59 9.43
N ASP A 27 -3.88 7.33 8.89
CA ASP A 27 -2.57 6.78 8.45
C ASP A 27 -1.41 7.14 9.40
N ILE A 28 -1.72 7.34 10.69
CA ILE A 28 -0.73 7.73 11.71
C ILE A 28 0.39 6.69 11.83
N SER A 29 0.08 5.40 11.72
CA SER A 29 1.07 4.33 11.82
C SER A 29 2.10 4.39 10.69
N ASN A 30 1.67 4.55 9.44
CA ASN A 30 2.57 4.67 8.30
C ASN A 30 3.42 5.94 8.39
N LYS A 31 2.80 7.06 8.79
CA LYS A 31 3.51 8.31 9.05
C LYS A 31 4.58 8.13 10.12
N ASN A 32 4.26 7.46 11.24
CA ASN A 32 5.22 7.23 12.31
C ASN A 32 6.39 6.36 11.86
N GLU A 33 6.15 5.29 11.09
CA GLU A 33 7.24 4.45 10.57
C GLU A 33 8.12 5.22 9.56
N ALA A 34 7.52 6.03 8.68
CA ALA A 34 8.27 6.91 7.80
C ALA A 34 9.13 7.94 8.58
N TRP A 35 8.58 8.54 9.64
CA TRP A 35 9.33 9.45 10.51
C TRP A 35 10.48 8.75 11.26
N ASN A 36 10.27 7.52 11.73
CA ASN A 36 11.32 6.73 12.36
C ASN A 36 12.44 6.44 11.36
N ALA A 37 12.11 6.02 10.14
CA ALA A 37 13.09 5.78 9.08
C ALA A 37 13.94 7.03 8.78
N VAL A 38 13.30 8.20 8.67
CA VAL A 38 14.00 9.49 8.43
C VAL A 38 14.90 9.86 9.60
N ARG A 39 14.41 9.72 10.83
CA ARG A 39 15.21 10.01 12.04
C ARG A 39 16.44 9.11 12.10
N THR A 40 16.25 7.81 11.91
CA THR A 40 17.34 6.83 11.91
C THR A 40 18.34 7.13 10.80
N SER A 41 17.88 7.46 9.59
CA SER A 41 18.76 7.86 8.50
C SER A 41 19.62 9.09 8.85
N ALA A 42 19.03 10.10 9.51
CA ALA A 42 19.76 11.29 9.96
C ALA A 42 20.81 10.94 11.04
N ASP A 43 20.44 10.08 12.00
CA ASP A 43 21.36 9.61 13.04
C ASP A 43 22.54 8.82 12.43
N GLU A 44 22.29 7.98 11.43
CA GLU A 44 23.32 7.23 10.71
C GLU A 44 24.32 8.15 10.01
N ILE A 45 23.83 9.21 9.35
CA ILE A 45 24.69 10.21 8.70
C ILE A 45 25.54 10.94 9.75
N TYR A 46 24.94 11.33 10.87
CA TYR A 46 25.66 12.01 11.95
C TYR A 46 26.73 11.11 12.57
N GLN A 47 26.43 9.84 12.83
CA GLN A 47 27.40 8.88 13.35
C GLN A 47 28.51 8.64 12.34
N ALA A 48 28.20 8.42 11.06
CA ALA A 48 29.20 8.24 10.02
C ALA A 48 30.12 9.46 9.89
N TRP A 49 29.59 10.68 10.02
CA TRP A 49 30.40 11.89 10.08
C TRP A 49 31.30 11.95 11.31
N LYS A 50 30.81 11.51 12.47
CA LYS A 50 31.54 11.52 13.74
C LYS A 50 32.65 10.47 13.79
N THR A 51 32.35 9.24 13.41
CA THR A 51 33.28 8.09 13.47
C THR A 51 34.12 7.93 12.21
N LYS A 52 33.78 8.64 11.13
CA LYS A 52 34.38 8.52 9.79
C LYS A 52 34.21 7.13 9.17
N THR A 53 33.22 6.36 9.64
CA THR A 53 32.91 5.02 9.16
C THR A 53 31.50 4.98 8.59
N VAL A 54 31.36 4.57 7.34
CA VAL A 54 30.05 4.43 6.69
C VAL A 54 29.50 3.03 6.95
N PRO A 55 28.22 2.87 7.34
CA PRO A 55 27.58 1.57 7.39
C PRO A 55 27.65 0.87 6.03
N GLU A 56 28.01 -0.41 6.01
CA GLU A 56 28.06 -1.20 4.78
C GLU A 56 26.65 -1.42 4.23
N TYR A 57 26.47 -1.24 2.92
CA TYR A 57 25.25 -1.68 2.25
C TYR A 57 25.11 -3.22 2.36
N PRO A 58 23.93 -3.78 2.68
CA PRO A 58 22.62 -3.13 2.88
C PRO A 58 22.23 -2.88 4.35
N LYS A 59 23.18 -2.82 5.29
CA LYS A 59 22.97 -2.79 6.75
C LYS A 59 22.59 -1.40 7.29
N TYR A 60 21.85 -0.61 6.52
CA TYR A 60 21.34 0.68 6.99
C TYR A 60 20.14 0.43 7.91
N ALA A 61 20.21 0.94 9.14
CA ALA A 61 19.14 0.82 10.13
C ALA A 61 17.85 1.49 9.66
N ALA A 62 17.91 2.47 8.75
CA ALA A 62 16.70 3.01 8.11
C ALA A 62 15.86 1.94 7.38
N TRP A 63 16.49 0.88 6.88
CA TRP A 63 15.80 -0.21 6.16
C TRP A 63 14.99 -1.11 7.08
N ASP A 64 15.30 -1.12 8.38
CA ASP A 64 14.54 -1.87 9.38
C ASP A 64 13.11 -1.35 9.56
N TYR A 65 12.87 -0.09 9.19
CA TYR A 65 11.55 0.56 9.19
C TYR A 65 10.83 0.47 7.85
N ALA A 66 11.53 0.12 6.78
CA ALA A 66 10.95 0.02 5.45
C ALA A 66 10.08 -1.26 5.34
N PRO A 67 8.97 -1.21 4.57
CA PRO A 67 8.16 -2.40 4.33
C PRO A 67 8.89 -3.39 3.42
N ILE A 68 8.83 -4.68 3.78
CA ILE A 68 9.40 -5.78 3.01
C ILE A 68 8.50 -6.03 1.79
N LEU A 69 9.02 -5.78 0.58
CA LEU A 69 8.24 -5.91 -0.65
C LEU A 69 7.63 -7.29 -0.85
N SER A 70 8.33 -8.35 -0.44
CA SER A 70 7.83 -9.73 -0.57
C SER A 70 6.71 -10.07 0.42
N GLU A 71 6.51 -9.28 1.48
CA GLU A 71 5.46 -9.49 2.48
C GLU A 71 4.26 -8.55 2.30
N ILE A 72 4.27 -7.76 1.22
CA ILE A 72 3.14 -6.91 0.83
C ILE A 72 1.95 -7.80 0.48
N GLN A 73 0.88 -7.70 1.26
CA GLN A 73 -0.39 -8.33 0.98
C GLN A 73 -1.43 -7.25 0.64
N SER A 74 -1.87 -7.23 -0.62
CA SER A 74 -3.01 -6.41 -1.01
C SER A 74 -4.28 -7.02 -0.44
N ILE A 75 -4.98 -6.26 0.41
CA ILE A 75 -6.28 -6.67 0.93
C ILE A 75 -7.31 -6.72 -0.21
N VAL A 76 -7.13 -5.86 -1.23
CA VAL A 76 -8.06 -5.69 -2.35
C VAL A 76 -7.56 -6.41 -3.59
N ALA A 77 -8.44 -7.19 -4.24
CA ALA A 77 -8.15 -7.81 -5.52
C ALA A 77 -8.09 -6.74 -6.63
N PRO A 78 -7.09 -6.76 -7.54
CA PRO A 78 -6.97 -5.75 -8.59
C PRO A 78 -8.17 -5.80 -9.54
N LEU A 79 -8.59 -4.63 -10.07
CA LEU A 79 -9.68 -4.53 -11.04
C LEU A 79 -9.32 -5.19 -12.38
N PHE A 80 -8.09 -4.97 -12.83
CA PHE A 80 -7.53 -5.57 -14.04
C PHE A 80 -6.27 -6.36 -13.68
N ARG A 81 -6.11 -7.49 -14.33
CA ARG A 81 -4.89 -8.29 -14.26
C ARG A 81 -4.00 -8.02 -15.48
N PRO A 82 -2.69 -8.31 -15.37
CA PRO A 82 -1.75 -8.16 -16.49
C PRO A 82 -2.12 -9.03 -17.72
N ASP A 83 -2.88 -10.10 -17.51
CA ASP A 83 -3.38 -11.00 -18.55
C ASP A 83 -4.59 -10.43 -19.32
N GLY A 84 -5.02 -9.20 -19.02
CA GLY A 84 -6.16 -8.54 -19.64
C GLY A 84 -7.51 -8.96 -19.06
N GLN A 85 -7.55 -9.80 -18.02
CA GLN A 85 -8.79 -10.14 -17.34
C GLN A 85 -9.25 -8.99 -16.44
N ARG A 86 -10.57 -8.79 -16.35
CA ARG A 86 -11.19 -7.86 -15.40
C ARG A 86 -11.92 -8.63 -14.30
N ARG A 87 -11.92 -8.09 -13.08
CA ARG A 87 -12.73 -8.62 -11.98
C ARG A 87 -14.20 -8.73 -12.40
N ALA A 88 -14.80 -9.91 -12.17
CA ALA A 88 -16.15 -10.24 -12.63
C ALA A 88 -17.20 -9.31 -12.01
N ASP A 89 -17.07 -9.03 -10.71
CA ASP A 89 -17.90 -8.08 -9.99
C ASP A 89 -17.06 -6.86 -9.59
N ILE A 90 -17.40 -5.68 -10.13
CA ILE A 90 -16.69 -4.44 -9.77
C ILE A 90 -16.98 -4.05 -8.32
N LYS A 91 -18.15 -4.41 -7.78
CA LYS A 91 -18.56 -4.00 -6.45
C LYS A 91 -17.85 -4.78 -5.35
N LYS A 92 -17.54 -6.05 -5.61
CA LYS A 92 -16.81 -6.92 -4.68
C LYS A 92 -15.30 -6.75 -4.85
N ARG A 93 -14.71 -5.92 -4.01
CA ARG A 93 -13.30 -5.54 -4.05
C ARG A 93 -12.34 -6.66 -3.67
N CYS A 94 -12.76 -7.56 -2.79
CA CYS A 94 -11.87 -8.61 -2.28
C CYS A 94 -12.14 -9.97 -2.93
N GLN A 95 -13.08 -10.02 -3.87
CA GLN A 95 -13.32 -11.21 -4.69
C GLN A 95 -12.32 -11.29 -5.85
N ALA A 96 -11.37 -12.22 -5.77
CA ALA A 96 -10.42 -12.54 -6.85
C ALA A 96 -11.04 -13.40 -7.97
N LYS A 97 -12.25 -13.06 -8.44
CA LYS A 97 -12.93 -13.73 -9.56
C LYS A 97 -12.85 -12.84 -10.80
N TYR A 98 -12.40 -13.40 -11.93
CA TYR A 98 -12.07 -12.64 -13.12
C TYR A 98 -12.80 -13.17 -14.37
N THR A 99 -13.00 -12.30 -15.35
CA THR A 99 -13.68 -12.59 -16.61
C THR A 99 -13.03 -11.83 -17.76
N ASN A 100 -13.02 -12.45 -18.94
CA ASN A 100 -12.69 -11.82 -20.21
C ASN A 100 -13.93 -11.32 -20.97
N ASN A 101 -15.13 -11.70 -20.52
CA ASN A 101 -16.38 -11.27 -21.13
C ASN A 101 -16.77 -9.89 -20.58
N TYR A 102 -16.07 -8.84 -21.03
CA TYR A 102 -16.37 -7.46 -20.73
C TYR A 102 -15.89 -6.53 -21.85
N THR A 103 -16.41 -5.31 -21.90
CA THR A 103 -15.86 -4.24 -22.74
C THR A 103 -15.45 -3.06 -21.86
N TYR A 104 -14.54 -2.22 -22.37
CA TYR A 104 -14.14 -1.01 -21.64
C TYR A 104 -15.34 -0.08 -21.38
N ALA A 105 -16.25 0.08 -22.35
CA ALA A 105 -17.44 0.90 -22.20
C ALA A 105 -18.40 0.40 -21.11
N THR A 106 -18.68 -0.91 -21.09
CA THR A 106 -19.54 -1.51 -20.05
C THR A 106 -18.90 -1.38 -18.66
N THR A 107 -17.57 -1.46 -18.58
CA THR A 107 -16.82 -1.27 -17.33
C THR A 107 -16.91 0.17 -16.83
N LEU A 108 -16.75 1.17 -17.71
CA LEU A 108 -16.88 2.59 -17.35
C LEU A 108 -18.27 2.93 -16.83
N LEU A 109 -19.33 2.42 -17.48
CA LEU A 109 -20.71 2.58 -17.00
C LEU A 109 -20.93 1.95 -15.63
N GLN A 110 -20.41 0.75 -15.41
CA GLN A 110 -20.50 0.08 -14.11
C GLN A 110 -19.73 0.83 -13.02
N ILE A 111 -18.55 1.39 -13.34
CA ILE A 111 -17.77 2.23 -12.42
C ILE A 111 -18.56 3.49 -12.05
N ALA A 112 -19.08 4.21 -13.04
CA ALA A 112 -19.85 5.44 -12.84
C ALA A 112 -21.09 5.21 -11.96
N ASN A 113 -21.83 4.14 -12.22
CA ASN A 113 -23.05 3.79 -11.47
C ASN A 113 -22.77 3.16 -10.10
N SER A 114 -21.56 2.66 -9.84
CA SER A 114 -21.25 2.00 -8.58
C SER A 114 -21.02 2.96 -7.43
N GLU A 115 -20.67 4.23 -7.71
CA GLU A 115 -20.23 5.24 -6.73
C GLU A 115 -19.00 4.86 -5.89
N LEU A 116 -18.51 3.63 -6.00
CA LEU A 116 -17.38 3.10 -5.24
C LEU A 116 -16.07 3.84 -5.49
N TRP A 117 -15.95 4.48 -6.66
CA TRP A 117 -14.75 5.15 -7.11
C TRP A 117 -14.81 6.66 -6.88
N LYS A 118 -15.89 7.17 -6.28
CA LYS A 118 -15.95 8.55 -5.79
C LYS A 118 -14.99 8.70 -4.60
N TYR A 119 -14.41 9.88 -4.49
CA TYR A 119 -13.53 10.22 -3.38
C TYR A 119 -14.35 10.78 -2.19
N PRO A 120 -14.03 10.44 -0.92
CA PRO A 120 -13.05 9.43 -0.50
C PRO A 120 -13.57 8.02 -0.80
N ILE A 121 -12.66 7.15 -1.24
CA ILE A 121 -13.05 5.77 -1.57
C ILE A 121 -13.34 5.02 -0.27
N GLN A 122 -14.60 4.63 -0.08
CA GLN A 122 -15.02 3.93 1.14
C GLN A 122 -14.68 2.43 1.10
N PRO A 123 -14.44 1.81 2.28
CA PRO A 123 -14.41 0.35 2.40
C PRO A 123 -15.76 -0.24 2.00
N THR A 124 -15.74 -1.44 1.43
CA THR A 124 -16.96 -2.15 1.01
C THR A 124 -17.28 -3.26 2.01
N PRO A 125 -18.55 -3.66 2.17
CA PRO A 125 -18.94 -4.69 3.15
C PRO A 125 -18.25 -6.05 2.93
N ASP A 126 -17.86 -6.36 1.69
CA ASP A 126 -17.08 -7.57 1.36
C ASP A 126 -15.61 -7.46 1.75
N CYS A 127 -15.17 -6.28 2.20
CA CYS A 127 -13.80 -6.01 2.57
C CYS A 127 -13.72 -4.94 3.66
N PRO A 128 -13.94 -5.32 4.93
CA PRO A 128 -13.65 -4.45 6.06
C PRO A 128 -12.12 -4.22 6.08
N ILE A 129 -11.74 -2.95 5.97
CA ILE A 129 -10.36 -2.49 6.18
C ILE A 129 -10.22 -2.14 7.67
#